data_AF-A0A453R402-F1
#
_entry.id   AF-A0A453R402-F1
#
_cell.length_a   1.000
_cell.length_b   1.000
_cell.length_c   1.000
_cell.angle_alpha   90.00
_cell.angle_beta   90.00
_cell.angle_gamma   90.00
#
_symmetry.space_group_name_H-M   'P 1'
#
loop_
_entity.id
_entity.type
_entity.pdbx_description
1 polymer ?
#
loop_
_entity_poly.entity_id
_entity_poly.type
_entity_poly.pdbx_seq_one_letter_code
_entity_poly.pdbx_strand_id
1 'polypeptide(L)'
;GTFATTPLVRNANVINPTIYVVRLEGIEVAGRRLNVPPVVFSGGTVMDSSAIITQLPPTAYRALRLAFRNAMGAYKTRAPTGNLDTCFDFVGVTNVTVPAVSLVFDGGAVIELDLLAVLLDGCLAFAPVAADFALGFIGNVQQQTHEVLYDVAGGAVGFRRGAC
;
A
#
# COMPACT_ATOMS: atom_id res chain seq x y z
N GLY A 1 19.42 8.29 -7.72
CA GLY A 1 19.05 6.92 -8.12
C GLY A 1 18.04 6.93 -9.25
N THR A 2 17.86 5.80 -9.93
CA THR A 2 16.86 5.57 -10.99
C THR A 2 15.47 5.38 -10.39
N PHE A 3 14.41 5.78 -11.11
CA PHE A 3 13.03 5.54 -10.69
C PHE A 3 12.61 4.11 -11.01
N ALA A 4 11.86 3.48 -10.09
CA ALA A 4 11.06 2.29 -10.39
C ALA A 4 9.73 2.76 -10.97
N THR A 5 9.37 2.31 -12.16
CA THR A 5 8.23 2.87 -12.91
C THR A 5 7.12 1.86 -13.14
N THR A 6 5.87 2.32 -13.05
CA THR A 6 4.67 1.57 -13.41
C THR A 6 3.85 2.34 -14.44
N PRO A 7 3.20 1.68 -15.41
CA PRO A 7 2.33 2.36 -16.36
C PRO A 7 1.11 3.01 -15.67
N LEU A 8 0.72 4.17 -16.18
CA LEU A 8 -0.58 4.77 -15.90
C LEU A 8 -1.67 3.95 -16.61
N VAL A 9 -2.72 3.60 -15.89
CA VAL A 9 -3.91 2.96 -16.45
C VAL A 9 -4.70 4.00 -17.24
N ARG A 10 -4.55 3.95 -18.57
CA ARG A 10 -5.35 4.76 -19.51
C ARG A 10 -6.64 4.02 -19.84
N ASN A 11 -7.68 4.20 -19.03
CA ASN A 11 -8.99 3.60 -19.28
C ASN A 11 -9.98 4.70 -19.70
N ALA A 12 -10.66 4.52 -20.84
CA ALA A 12 -11.70 5.43 -21.32
C ALA A 12 -12.90 5.56 -20.35
N ASN A 13 -13.10 4.57 -19.47
CA ASN A 13 -14.13 4.56 -18.44
C ASN A 13 -13.69 5.25 -17.13
N VAL A 14 -12.42 5.66 -17.01
CA VAL A 14 -11.99 6.57 -15.95
C VAL A 14 -12.35 7.98 -16.43
N ILE A 15 -13.56 8.38 -16.09
CA ILE A 15 -14.25 9.58 -16.62
C ILE A 15 -13.51 10.90 -16.24
N ASN A 16 -12.54 10.85 -15.31
CA ASN A 16 -11.90 12.05 -14.80
C ASN A 16 -10.42 12.16 -15.21
N PRO A 17 -10.04 13.17 -16.02
CA PRO A 17 -8.65 13.40 -16.42
C PRO A 17 -7.75 13.86 -15.25
N THR A 18 -8.29 14.04 -14.04
CA THR A 18 -7.54 14.58 -12.89
C THR A 18 -7.01 13.52 -11.93
N ILE A 19 -7.30 12.23 -12.13
CA ILE A 19 -6.83 11.17 -11.24
C ILE A 19 -5.77 10.29 -11.92
N TYR A 20 -4.72 9.97 -11.16
CA TYR A 20 -3.64 9.08 -11.61
C TYR A 20 -3.92 7.67 -11.11
N VAL A 21 -4.24 6.77 -12.04
CA VAL A 21 -4.51 5.38 -11.73
C VAL A 21 -3.32 4.53 -12.15
N VAL A 22 -2.82 3.72 -11.25
CA VAL A 22 -1.81 2.68 -11.48
C VAL A 22 -2.42 1.31 -11.19
N ARG A 23 -1.72 0.23 -11.49
CA ARG A 23 -2.18 -1.13 -11.21
C ARG A 23 -1.27 -1.79 -10.19
N LEU A 24 -1.80 -2.10 -9.02
CA LEU A 24 -1.20 -3.09 -8.13
C LEU A 24 -1.44 -4.49 -8.70
N GLU A 25 -0.47 -5.38 -8.52
CA GLU A 25 -0.59 -6.80 -8.84
C GLU A 25 -0.36 -7.71 -7.64
N GLY A 26 0.18 -7.15 -6.57
CA GLY A 26 0.52 -7.91 -5.38
C GLY A 26 1.04 -7.05 -4.25
N ILE A 27 1.22 -7.72 -3.12
CA ILE A 27 1.78 -7.17 -1.91
C ILE A 27 2.74 -8.23 -1.39
N GLU A 28 3.89 -7.81 -0.89
CA GLU A 28 4.85 -8.68 -0.21
C GLU A 28 4.94 -8.32 1.27
N VAL A 29 5.04 -9.34 2.12
CA VAL A 29 5.30 -9.19 3.55
C VAL A 29 6.55 -10.01 3.88
N ALA A 30 7.55 -9.37 4.47
CA ALA A 30 8.87 -9.94 4.75
C ALA A 30 9.50 -10.60 3.51
N GLY A 31 9.42 -9.93 2.35
CA GLY A 31 9.95 -10.41 1.06
C GLY A 31 9.20 -11.60 0.44
N ARG A 32 8.02 -11.94 0.95
CA ARG A 32 7.18 -13.01 0.40
C ARG A 32 5.90 -12.43 -0.16
N ARG A 33 5.69 -12.61 -1.47
CA ARG A 33 4.45 -12.23 -2.13
C ARG A 33 3.27 -13.01 -1.54
N LEU A 34 2.22 -12.27 -1.18
CA LEU A 34 0.99 -12.84 -0.66
C LEU A 34 0.24 -13.58 -1.76
N ASN A 35 -0.43 -14.69 -1.40
CA ASN A 35 -1.25 -15.46 -2.33
C ASN A 35 -2.60 -14.77 -2.59
N VAL A 36 -2.57 -13.69 -3.37
CA VAL A 36 -3.73 -12.92 -3.81
C VAL A 36 -3.75 -12.93 -5.33
N PRO A 37 -4.82 -13.44 -5.97
CA PRO A 37 -4.92 -13.42 -7.42
C PRO A 37 -4.85 -11.98 -7.98
N PRO A 38 -4.03 -11.69 -9.02
CA PRO A 38 -3.88 -10.34 -9.56
C PRO A 38 -5.20 -9.69 -10.01
N VAL A 39 -6.19 -10.50 -10.41
CA VAL A 39 -7.53 -10.03 -10.80
C VAL A 39 -8.25 -9.26 -9.69
N VAL A 40 -7.92 -9.50 -8.41
CA VAL A 40 -8.46 -8.75 -7.27
C VAL A 40 -8.17 -7.26 -7.37
N PHE A 41 -7.04 -6.89 -7.99
CA PHE A 41 -6.61 -5.51 -8.20
C PHE A 41 -7.03 -4.94 -9.57
N SER A 42 -7.88 -5.66 -10.32
CA SER A 42 -8.20 -5.29 -11.70
C SER A 42 -8.88 -3.92 -11.85
N GLY A 43 -9.57 -3.44 -10.80
CA GLY A 43 -10.16 -2.10 -10.72
C GLY A 43 -9.16 -0.95 -10.81
N GLY A 44 -7.88 -1.21 -10.54
CA GLY A 44 -6.84 -0.18 -10.47
C GLY A 44 -6.73 0.46 -9.09
N THR A 45 -5.75 1.33 -8.93
CA THR A 45 -5.46 2.00 -7.66
C THR A 45 -5.09 3.45 -7.93
N VAL A 46 -5.80 4.36 -7.28
CA VAL A 46 -5.59 5.80 -7.41
C VAL A 46 -4.40 6.22 -6.55
N MET A 47 -3.48 7.00 -7.10
CA MET A 47 -2.49 7.73 -6.30
C MET A 47 -3.19 8.94 -5.66
N ASP A 48 -3.47 8.88 -4.36
CA ASP A 48 -4.33 9.85 -3.68
C ASP A 48 -3.68 10.33 -2.37
N SER A 49 -3.04 11.49 -2.43
CA SER A 49 -2.45 12.13 -1.26
C SER A 49 -3.48 12.77 -0.32
N SER A 50 -4.76 12.84 -0.69
CA SER A 50 -5.84 13.31 0.19
C SER A 50 -6.36 12.21 1.12
N ALA A 51 -6.18 10.94 0.74
CA ALA A 51 -6.35 9.81 1.63
C ALA A 51 -5.13 9.68 2.56
N ILE A 52 -5.36 9.55 3.88
CA ILE A 52 -4.27 9.37 4.85
C ILE A 52 -3.57 8.03 4.64
N ILE A 53 -4.34 6.93 4.53
CA ILE A 53 -3.83 5.56 4.44
C ILE A 53 -4.27 4.88 3.15
N THR A 54 -3.52 3.85 2.75
CA THR A 54 -3.80 3.02 1.59
C THR A 54 -5.03 2.15 1.84
N GLN A 55 -5.92 2.12 0.85
CA GLN A 55 -7.12 1.30 0.86
C GLN A 55 -7.06 0.26 -0.24
N LEU A 56 -7.25 -1.01 0.14
CA LEU A 56 -7.06 -2.17 -0.71
C LEU A 56 -8.38 -2.90 -0.97
N PRO A 57 -8.50 -3.64 -2.07
CA PRO A 57 -9.56 -4.64 -2.22
C PRO A 57 -9.67 -5.54 -0.98
N PRO A 58 -10.86 -5.82 -0.45
CA PRO A 58 -11.06 -6.64 0.76
C PRO A 58 -10.27 -7.94 0.80
N THR A 59 -10.16 -8.67 -0.32
CA THR A 59 -9.39 -9.91 -0.38
C THR A 59 -7.89 -9.67 -0.18
N ALA A 60 -7.33 -8.64 -0.81
CA ALA A 60 -5.93 -8.25 -0.63
C ALA A 60 -5.68 -7.75 0.79
N TYR A 61 -6.57 -6.90 1.33
CA TYR A 61 -6.48 -6.39 2.69
C TYR A 61 -6.47 -7.51 3.74
N ARG A 62 -7.38 -8.49 3.61
CA ARG A 62 -7.43 -9.64 4.53
C ARG A 62 -6.14 -10.46 4.51
N ALA A 63 -5.57 -10.69 3.33
CA ALA A 63 -4.31 -11.41 3.19
C ALA A 63 -3.14 -10.65 3.83
N LEU A 64 -3.03 -9.35 3.57
CA LEU A 64 -2.03 -8.48 4.19
C LEU A 64 -2.17 -8.48 5.71
N ARG A 65 -3.38 -8.21 6.20
CA ARG A 65 -3.69 -8.19 7.63
C ARG A 65 -3.32 -9.50 8.32
N LEU A 66 -3.66 -10.64 7.72
CA LEU A 66 -3.33 -11.95 8.28
C LEU A 66 -1.82 -12.18 8.34
N ALA A 67 -1.12 -11.97 7.22
CA ALA A 67 0.33 -12.16 7.15
C ALA A 67 1.07 -11.22 8.13
N PHE A 68 0.66 -9.96 8.19
CA PHE A 68 1.23 -8.97 9.09
C PHE A 68 1.01 -9.34 10.57
N ARG A 69 -0.22 -9.73 10.94
CA ARG A 69 -0.52 -10.19 12.31
C ARG A 69 0.30 -11.41 12.72
N ASN A 70 0.48 -12.37 11.81
CA ASN A 70 1.31 -13.54 12.08
C ASN A 70 2.77 -13.15 12.32
N ALA A 71 3.32 -12.26 11.49
CA ALA A 71 4.68 -11.77 11.65
C ALA A 71 4.88 -10.93 12.93
N MET A 72 3.84 -10.21 13.36
CA MET A 72 3.83 -9.40 14.58
C MET A 72 3.38 -10.17 15.83
N GLY A 73 3.32 -11.51 15.78
CA GLY A 73 2.74 -12.35 16.85
C GLY A 73 3.41 -12.25 18.22
N ALA A 74 4.61 -11.68 18.30
CA ALA A 74 5.31 -11.41 19.56
C ALA A 74 4.74 -10.21 20.33
N TYR A 75 3.95 -9.35 19.67
CA TYR A 75 3.42 -8.11 20.25
C TYR A 75 1.97 -8.26 20.67
N LYS A 76 1.64 -7.71 21.84
CA LYS A 76 0.27 -7.68 22.35
C LYS A 76 -0.60 -6.81 21.44
N THR A 77 -1.80 -7.27 21.12
CA THR A 77 -2.78 -6.46 20.39
C THR A 77 -3.53 -5.50 21.32
N ARG A 78 -3.92 -4.33 20.80
CA ARG A 78 -4.81 -3.38 21.47
C ARG A 78 -6.08 -3.13 20.67
N ALA A 79 -7.00 -2.38 21.25
CA ALA A 79 -8.25 -1.99 20.59
C ALA A 79 -7.98 -1.21 19.27
N PRO A 80 -8.83 -1.39 18.24
CA PRO A 80 -8.81 -0.60 17.02
C PRO A 80 -8.81 0.91 17.27
N THR A 81 -8.35 1.69 16.29
CA THR A 81 -8.35 3.16 16.35
C THR A 81 -8.87 3.73 15.04
N GLY A 82 -10.05 4.36 15.07
CA GLY A 82 -10.71 4.83 13.86
C GLY A 82 -10.92 3.70 12.85
N ASN A 83 -10.40 3.88 11.63
CA ASN A 83 -10.49 2.90 10.54
C ASN A 83 -9.36 1.85 10.57
N LEU A 84 -8.47 1.88 11.56
CA LEU A 84 -7.36 0.93 11.70
C LEU A 84 -7.76 -0.20 12.64
N ASP A 85 -7.93 -1.41 12.10
CA ASP A 85 -8.48 -2.58 12.83
C ASP A 85 -7.43 -3.50 13.46
N THR A 86 -6.15 -3.25 13.21
CA THR A 86 -5.03 -4.12 13.59
C THR A 86 -3.98 -3.28 14.29
N CYS A 87 -4.08 -3.22 15.61
CA CYS A 87 -3.27 -2.36 16.46
C CYS A 87 -2.50 -3.17 17.49
N PHE A 88 -1.29 -2.69 17.81
CA PHE A 88 -0.41 -3.32 18.78
C PHE A 88 -0.09 -2.36 19.93
N ASP A 89 0.14 -2.94 21.10
CA ASP A 89 0.61 -2.28 22.31
C ASP A 89 2.12 -2.51 22.43
N PHE A 90 2.88 -1.44 22.26
CA PHE A 90 4.34 -1.45 22.35
C PHE A 90 4.85 -0.93 23.70
N VAL A 91 3.98 -0.68 24.69
CA VAL A 91 4.41 -0.22 26.01
C VAL A 91 5.34 -1.26 26.64
N GLY A 92 6.53 -0.82 27.05
CA GLY A 92 7.56 -1.68 27.64
C GLY A 92 8.36 -2.49 26.63
N VAL A 93 8.14 -2.32 25.33
CA VAL A 93 8.95 -2.94 24.26
C VAL A 93 10.10 -2.02 23.89
N THR A 94 11.33 -2.51 24.02
CA THR A 94 12.55 -1.71 23.72
C THR A 94 12.88 -1.65 22.24
N ASN A 95 12.68 -2.74 21.51
CA ASN A 95 12.93 -2.83 20.07
C ASN A 95 11.72 -3.46 19.37
N VAL A 96 11.08 -2.69 18.49
CA VAL A 96 9.98 -3.16 17.65
C VAL A 96 10.55 -3.55 16.29
N THR A 97 10.35 -4.80 15.90
CA THR A 97 10.68 -5.31 14.57
C THR A 97 9.40 -5.41 13.77
N VAL A 98 9.27 -4.54 12.77
CA VAL A 98 8.12 -4.51 11.87
C VAL A 98 8.51 -5.25 10.59
N PRO A 99 7.69 -6.21 10.08
CA PRO A 99 8.00 -6.87 8.83
C PRO A 99 7.94 -5.85 7.68
N ALA A 100 8.92 -5.93 6.76
CA ALA A 100 8.89 -5.13 5.55
C ALA A 100 7.61 -5.41 4.76
N VAL A 101 6.97 -4.36 4.24
CA VAL A 101 5.81 -4.48 3.34
C VAL A 101 6.17 -3.80 2.03
N SER A 102 5.95 -4.49 0.93
CA SER A 102 6.18 -3.93 -0.42
C SER A 102 4.93 -3.97 -1.27
N LEU A 103 4.72 -2.93 -2.04
CA LEU A 103 3.68 -2.83 -3.06
C LEU A 103 4.26 -3.22 -4.41
N VAL A 104 3.66 -4.23 -5.05
CA VAL A 104 4.09 -4.73 -6.37
C VAL A 104 3.14 -4.19 -7.41
N PHE A 105 3.67 -3.40 -8.33
CA PHE A 105 2.92 -2.77 -9.41
C PHE A 105 3.16 -3.47 -10.75
N ASP A 106 2.20 -3.30 -11.65
CA ASP A 106 2.33 -3.66 -13.06
C ASP A 106 3.56 -2.96 -13.68
N GLY A 107 4.19 -3.60 -14.66
CA GLY A 107 5.47 -3.17 -15.22
C GLY A 107 6.68 -3.50 -14.34
N GLY A 108 6.48 -4.18 -13.20
CA GLY A 108 7.55 -4.75 -12.37
C GLY A 108 8.13 -3.81 -11.31
N ALA A 109 7.55 -2.62 -11.10
CA ALA A 109 7.97 -1.76 -10.00
C ALA A 109 7.57 -2.38 -8.65
N VAL A 110 8.54 -2.52 -7.74
CA VAL A 110 8.33 -3.00 -6.38
C VAL A 110 8.78 -1.92 -5.41
N ILE A 111 7.83 -1.41 -4.61
CA ILE A 111 8.07 -0.31 -3.69
C ILE A 111 8.00 -0.82 -2.26
N GLU A 112 9.16 -0.95 -1.63
CA GLU A 112 9.26 -1.24 -0.20
C GLU A 112 8.90 0.02 0.61
N LEU A 113 7.88 -0.11 1.46
CA LEU A 113 7.42 0.97 2.30
C LEU A 113 8.37 1.21 3.47
N ASP A 114 8.50 2.47 3.86
CA ASP A 114 9.15 2.81 5.13
C ASP A 114 8.38 2.23 6.33
N LEU A 115 9.05 2.02 7.46
CA LEU A 115 8.40 1.50 8.66
C LEU A 115 7.23 2.39 9.10
N LEU A 116 7.38 3.71 8.99
CA LEU A 116 6.31 4.68 9.29
C LEU A 116 5.18 4.67 8.26
N ALA A 117 5.46 4.15 7.06
CA ALA A 117 4.45 3.91 6.03
C ALA A 117 3.68 2.59 6.23
N VAL A 118 4.16 1.69 7.10
CA VAL A 118 3.49 0.43 7.42
C VAL A 118 2.64 0.54 8.69
N LEU A 119 3.12 1.27 9.71
CA LEU A 119 2.41 1.51 10.96
C LEU A 119 2.09 2.98 11.16
N LEU A 120 0.82 3.28 11.45
CA LEU A 120 0.34 4.59 11.87
C LEU A 120 -0.23 4.47 13.29
N ASP A 121 0.34 5.21 14.25
CA ASP A 121 -0.02 5.18 15.67
C ASP A 121 -0.05 3.76 16.27
N GLY A 122 0.87 2.90 15.83
CA GLY A 122 0.97 1.51 16.28
C GLY A 122 -0.06 0.56 15.68
N CYS A 123 -0.79 0.98 14.64
CA CYS A 123 -1.72 0.16 13.88
C CYS A 123 -1.26 -0.01 12.43
N LEU A 124 -1.60 -1.14 11.81
CA LEU A 124 -1.38 -1.38 10.39
C LEU A 124 -2.08 -0.28 9.57
N ALA A 125 -1.31 0.50 8.81
CA ALA A 125 -1.77 1.70 8.11
C ALA A 125 -2.49 1.38 6.78
N PHE A 126 -3.41 0.42 6.81
CA PHE A 126 -4.19 -0.03 5.65
C PHE A 126 -5.64 -0.27 6.05
N ALA A 127 -6.56 -0.11 5.10
CA ALA A 127 -7.97 -0.43 5.27
C ALA A 127 -8.56 -1.10 4.02
N PRO A 128 -9.71 -1.78 4.11
CA PRO A 128 -10.40 -2.29 2.93
C PRO A 128 -11.26 -1.20 2.27
N VAL A 129 -11.37 -1.23 0.94
CA VAL A 129 -12.47 -0.55 0.22
C VAL A 129 -13.75 -1.40 0.28
N ALA A 130 -14.86 -0.89 -0.27
CA ALA A 130 -16.17 -1.52 -0.14
C ALA A 130 -16.29 -2.92 -0.79
N ALA A 131 -15.58 -3.17 -1.89
CA ALA A 131 -15.68 -4.42 -2.63
C ALA A 131 -14.37 -4.76 -3.36
N ASP A 132 -14.17 -6.05 -3.66
CA ASP A 132 -13.12 -6.43 -4.61
C ASP A 132 -13.44 -5.82 -5.99
N PHE A 133 -12.41 -5.60 -6.82
CA PHE A 133 -12.53 -4.97 -8.15
C PHE A 133 -12.93 -3.48 -8.14
N ALA A 134 -13.23 -2.88 -6.98
CA ALA A 134 -13.36 -1.44 -6.84
C ALA A 134 -11.98 -0.74 -6.94
N LEU A 135 -12.01 0.57 -7.22
CA LEU A 135 -10.79 1.39 -7.15
C LEU A 135 -10.23 1.37 -5.73
N GLY A 136 -8.97 0.97 -5.61
CA GLY A 136 -8.17 1.17 -4.40
C GLY A 136 -7.52 2.55 -4.38
N PHE A 137 -6.81 2.86 -3.29
CA PHE A 137 -6.12 4.14 -3.11
C PHE A 137 -4.76 3.92 -2.48
N ILE A 138 -3.69 4.51 -3.03
CA ILE A 138 -2.39 4.65 -2.35
C ILE A 138 -2.42 5.97 -1.59
N GLY A 139 -2.55 5.89 -0.27
CA GLY A 139 -2.65 7.05 0.62
C GLY A 139 -1.32 7.75 0.85
N ASN A 140 -1.38 8.96 1.39
CA ASN A 140 -0.24 9.82 1.71
C ASN A 140 0.83 9.10 2.55
N VAL A 141 0.44 8.39 3.61
CA VAL A 141 1.38 7.69 4.50
C VAL A 141 2.25 6.69 3.73
N GLN A 142 1.70 5.98 2.74
CA GLN A 142 2.46 5.03 1.93
C GLN A 142 3.32 5.67 0.83
N GLN A 143 3.11 6.96 0.54
CA GLN A 143 3.93 7.72 -0.40
C GLN A 143 5.11 8.42 0.29
N GLN A 144 5.12 8.53 1.62
CA GLN A 144 6.18 9.19 2.36
C GLN A 144 7.55 8.53 2.13
N THR A 145 8.62 9.31 2.29
CA THR A 145 10.03 8.92 2.04
C THR A 145 10.36 8.56 0.59
N HIS A 146 9.38 8.64 -0.30
CA HIS A 146 9.53 8.42 -1.73
C HIS A 146 9.23 9.70 -2.49
N GLU A 147 10.06 9.99 -3.49
CA GLU A 147 9.68 10.92 -4.54
C GLU A 147 8.81 10.18 -5.56
N VAL A 148 7.68 10.77 -5.88
CA VAL A 148 6.70 10.26 -6.84
C VAL A 148 6.69 11.17 -8.06
N LEU A 149 7.15 10.64 -9.19
CA LEU A 149 7.19 11.34 -10.48
C LEU A 149 5.98 10.93 -11.33
N TYR A 150 5.18 11.90 -11.75
CA TYR A 150 4.04 11.68 -12.65
C TYR A 150 4.43 12.05 -14.08
N ASP A 151 4.84 11.07 -14.88
CA ASP A 151 5.10 11.25 -16.31
C ASP A 151 3.81 11.03 -17.11
N VAL A 152 2.96 12.06 -17.14
CA VAL A 152 1.65 12.01 -17.78
C VAL A 152 1.75 11.85 -19.30
N ALA A 153 2.76 12.49 -19.91
CA ALA A 153 3.01 12.39 -21.35
C ALA A 153 3.52 11.00 -21.73
N GLY A 154 4.51 10.47 -21.00
CA GLY A 154 5.03 9.11 -21.19
C GLY A 154 4.08 8.01 -20.71
N GLY A 155 3.10 8.35 -19.86
CA GLY A 155 2.09 7.40 -19.37
C GLY A 155 2.59 6.50 -18.25
N ALA A 156 3.37 7.03 -17.32
CA ALA A 156 3.92 6.27 -16.20
C ALA A 156 3.95 7.07 -14.89
N VAL A 157 4.03 6.35 -13.78
CA VAL A 157 4.39 6.89 -12.45
C VAL A 157 5.70 6.25 -12.03
N GLY A 158 6.64 7.07 -11.58
CA GLY A 158 7.94 6.66 -11.07
C GLY A 158 8.04 6.85 -9.56
N PHE A 159 8.72 5.93 -8.88
CA PHE A 159 9.01 6.00 -7.44
C PHE A 159 10.52 5.95 -7.19
N ARG A 160 11.00 6.76 -6.26
CA ARG A 160 12.40 6.76 -5.83
C ARG A 160 12.50 6.98 -4.32
N ARG A 161 13.14 6.06 -3.60
CA ARG A 161 13.33 6.14 -2.14
C ARG A 161 14.36 7.20 -1.74
N GLY A 162 14.18 7.79 -0.55
CA GLY A 162 15.17 8.64 0.13
C GLY A 162 15.22 10.08 -0.37
N ALA A 163 14.10 10.60 -0.87
CA ALA A 163 14.06 11.88 -1.56
C ALA A 163 13.09 12.92 -0.97
N CYS A 164 12.38 12.63 0.13
CA CYS A 164 11.45 13.54 0.81
C CYS A 164 11.36 13.21 2.30
#